data_AF-A0A2V7ELH6-F1
#
_entry.id   AF-A0A2V7ELH6-F1
#
_cell.length_a   1.000
_cell.length_b   1.000
_cell.length_c   1.000
_cell.angle_alpha   90.00
_cell.angle_beta   90.00
_cell.angle_gamma   90.00
#
_symmetry.space_group_name_H-M   'P 1'
#
loop_
_entity.id
_entity.type
_entity.pdbx_description
1 polymer ?
#
loop_
_entity_poly.entity_id
_entity_poly.type
_entity_poly.pdbx_seq_one_letter_code
_entity_poly.pdbx_strand_id
1 'polypeptide(L)'
;MTARVSFAARARGTGAAVAWIVAFAFLGGAATWALDQVRPHSDPRWWLAWGSLVSVVGFGLATWLVGRVLDRRSWDELGWHPRTGVFRGWALGFAVGAVMASAAVGLAVAAGRAAVTARGGWPAWSAAALPLGAGFLLAALTEELMFRGYPLRRLANAVGAGPATALGALGFGLAHLGNPGATAFSTLNVALAGVWLACAFFSPGGMPLGWGAHFGWNATLALGFAAPVSGYAFPLPAFEYRPGSHGWIDGGAFGPEGGIVSTLVMLAGTTALVAWSRTARTPEPAA
;
A
#
# COMPACT_ATOMS: atom_id res chain seq x y z
N MET A 1 3.82 24.17 -31.55
CA MET A 1 2.93 23.18 -32.20
C MET A 1 3.22 21.80 -31.62
N THR A 2 2.41 21.30 -30.68
CA THR A 2 2.51 19.91 -30.22
C THR A 2 1.78 19.02 -31.23
N ALA A 3 2.52 18.14 -31.91
CA ALA A 3 1.93 17.18 -32.85
C ALA A 3 0.88 16.33 -32.10
N ARG A 4 -0.37 16.35 -32.56
CA ARG A 4 -1.44 15.52 -31.98
C ARG A 4 -1.10 14.06 -32.27
N VAL A 5 -0.79 13.30 -31.21
CA VAL A 5 -0.61 11.84 -31.30
C VAL A 5 -1.93 11.23 -31.78
N SER A 6 -1.90 10.42 -32.84
CA SER A 6 -3.11 9.81 -33.37
C SER A 6 -3.74 8.85 -32.36
N PHE A 7 -5.08 8.69 -32.40
CA PHE A 7 -5.80 7.74 -31.56
C PHE A 7 -5.22 6.33 -31.67
N ALA A 8 -4.88 5.88 -32.87
CA ALA A 8 -4.26 4.57 -33.12
C ALA A 8 -2.89 4.42 -32.44
N ALA A 9 -2.06 5.48 -32.42
CA ALA A 9 -0.78 5.44 -31.73
C ALA A 9 -0.97 5.38 -30.20
N ARG A 10 -1.94 6.12 -29.65
CA ARG A 10 -2.29 6.05 -28.22
C ARG A 10 -2.82 4.66 -27.84
N ALA A 11 -3.73 4.10 -28.64
CA ALA A 11 -4.30 2.76 -28.41
C ALA A 11 -3.22 1.67 -28.42
N ARG A 12 -2.28 1.71 -29.38
CA ARG A 12 -1.13 0.79 -29.39
C ARG A 12 -0.24 0.94 -28.16
N GLY A 13 0.04 2.18 -27.73
CA GLY A 13 0.81 2.45 -26.52
C GLY A 13 0.16 1.89 -25.26
N THR A 14 -1.16 2.10 -25.10
CA THR A 14 -1.93 1.54 -23.99
C THR A 14 -1.98 0.02 -24.03
N GLY A 15 -2.23 -0.59 -25.20
CA GLY A 15 -2.23 -2.04 -25.36
C GLY A 15 -0.88 -2.68 -25.00
N ALA A 16 0.23 -2.06 -25.43
CA ALA A 16 1.57 -2.50 -25.05
C ALA A 16 1.80 -2.39 -23.54
N ALA A 17 1.38 -1.30 -22.89
CA ALA A 17 1.50 -1.16 -21.45
C ALA A 17 0.73 -2.24 -20.69
N VAL A 18 -0.49 -2.57 -21.12
CA VAL A 18 -1.29 -3.66 -20.55
C VAL A 18 -0.58 -5.01 -20.73
N ALA A 19 -0.07 -5.31 -21.93
CA ALA A 19 0.65 -6.57 -22.18
C ALA A 19 1.88 -6.73 -21.26
N TRP A 20 2.63 -5.65 -21.06
CA TRP A 20 3.76 -5.62 -20.12
C TRP A 20 3.35 -5.85 -18.66
N ILE A 21 2.25 -5.24 -18.22
CA ILE A 21 1.72 -5.41 -16.87
C ILE A 21 1.22 -6.85 -16.66
N VAL A 22 0.60 -7.46 -17.68
CA VAL A 22 0.18 -8.86 -17.65
C VAL A 22 1.39 -9.80 -17.57
N ALA A 23 2.43 -9.56 -18.38
CA ALA A 23 3.67 -10.34 -18.31
C ALA A 23 4.36 -10.22 -16.94
N PHE A 24 4.39 -9.01 -16.37
CA PHE A 24 4.88 -8.76 -15.01
C PHE A 24 4.07 -9.54 -13.96
N ALA A 25 2.74 -9.45 -14.00
CA ALA A 25 1.87 -10.12 -13.04
C ALA A 25 1.99 -11.65 -13.14
N PHE A 26 2.04 -12.18 -14.36
CA PHE A 26 2.23 -13.61 -14.61
C PHE A 26 3.57 -14.10 -14.06
N LEU A 27 4.68 -13.43 -14.38
CA LEU A 27 6.00 -13.84 -13.89
C LEU A 27 6.10 -13.73 -12.37
N GLY A 28 5.60 -12.63 -11.78
CA GLY A 28 5.60 -12.43 -10.33
C GLY A 28 4.80 -13.51 -9.63
N GLY A 29 3.57 -13.76 -10.08
CA GLY A 29 2.71 -14.80 -9.53
C GLY A 29 3.28 -16.21 -9.71
N ALA A 30 3.83 -16.53 -10.88
CA ALA A 30 4.44 -17.84 -11.15
C ALA A 30 5.69 -18.07 -10.28
N ALA A 31 6.53 -17.04 -10.11
CA ALA A 31 7.71 -17.12 -9.25
C ALA A 31 7.31 -17.28 -7.77
N THR A 32 6.35 -16.51 -7.29
CA THR A 32 5.78 -16.64 -5.94
C THR A 32 5.21 -18.04 -5.72
N TRP A 33 4.41 -18.56 -6.65
CA TRP A 33 3.82 -19.89 -6.56
C TRP A 33 4.89 -20.99 -6.52
N ALA A 34 5.91 -20.91 -7.39
CA ALA A 34 6.99 -21.88 -7.44
C ALA A 34 7.81 -21.91 -6.15
N LEU A 35 8.12 -20.74 -5.59
CA LEU A 35 8.83 -20.61 -4.32
C LEU A 35 8.00 -21.12 -3.14
N ASP A 36 6.67 -20.95 -3.18
CA ASP A 36 5.77 -21.47 -2.14
C ASP A 36 5.76 -23.01 -2.10
N GLN A 37 6.02 -23.70 -3.23
CA GLN A 37 6.10 -25.18 -3.27
C GLN A 37 7.30 -25.76 -2.49
N VAL A 38 8.37 -24.98 -2.31
CA VAL A 38 9.61 -25.42 -1.64
C VAL A 38 9.79 -24.75 -0.29
N ARG A 39 8.73 -24.13 0.24
CA ARG A 39 8.81 -23.40 1.51
C ARG A 39 9.15 -24.33 2.68
N PRO A 40 10.14 -23.98 3.52
CA PRO A 40 10.35 -24.69 4.77
C PRO A 40 9.14 -24.52 5.69
N HIS A 41 8.86 -25.55 6.50
CA HIS A 41 7.91 -25.45 7.60
C HIS A 41 8.48 -24.44 8.61
N SER A 42 7.97 -23.21 8.59
CA SER A 42 8.35 -22.15 9.52
C SER A 42 7.45 -22.18 10.76
N ASP A 43 7.94 -21.65 11.87
CA ASP A 43 7.12 -21.38 13.06
C ASP A 43 5.83 -20.65 12.62
N PRO A 44 4.63 -21.15 12.97
CA PRO A 44 3.37 -20.56 12.58
C PRO A 44 3.26 -19.08 12.88
N ARG A 45 3.99 -18.53 13.87
CA ARG A 45 4.00 -17.10 14.17
C ARG A 45 4.54 -16.24 13.02
N TRP A 46 5.43 -16.80 12.21
CA TRP A 46 6.08 -16.12 11.08
C TRP A 46 5.32 -16.29 9.75
N TRP A 47 4.12 -16.88 9.76
CA TRP A 47 3.37 -17.21 8.54
C TRP A 47 3.22 -16.01 7.58
N LEU A 48 2.86 -14.83 8.12
CA LEU A 48 2.67 -13.61 7.32
C LEU A 48 3.99 -13.12 6.73
N ALA A 49 5.06 -13.12 7.54
CA ALA A 49 6.40 -12.74 7.09
C ALA A 49 6.93 -13.68 6.02
N TRP A 50 6.78 -14.99 6.19
CA TRP A 50 7.28 -15.96 5.21
C TRP A 50 6.50 -15.89 3.89
N GLY A 51 5.16 -15.89 3.95
CA GLY A 51 4.33 -15.75 2.75
C GLY A 51 4.58 -14.42 2.01
N SER A 52 4.77 -13.34 2.76
CA SER A 52 5.10 -12.04 2.17
C SER A 52 6.53 -12.01 1.62
N LEU A 53 7.51 -12.64 2.27
CA LEU A 53 8.88 -12.73 1.75
C LEU A 53 8.91 -13.44 0.40
N VAL A 54 8.23 -14.57 0.28
CA VAL A 54 8.10 -15.31 -0.99
C VAL A 54 7.48 -14.43 -2.09
N SER A 55 6.49 -13.62 -1.72
CA SER A 55 5.85 -12.67 -2.63
C SER A 55 6.76 -11.49 -3.02
N VAL A 56 7.52 -10.94 -2.06
CA VAL A 56 8.56 -9.92 -2.33
C VAL A 56 9.62 -10.46 -3.28
N VAL A 57 10.08 -11.70 -3.09
CA VAL A 57 11.07 -12.30 -4.00
C VAL A 57 10.48 -12.48 -5.40
N GLY A 58 9.25 -12.99 -5.52
CA GLY A 58 8.58 -13.18 -6.81
C GLY A 58 8.35 -11.86 -7.57
N PHE A 59 7.71 -10.87 -6.94
CA PHE A 59 7.45 -9.58 -7.58
C PHE A 59 8.70 -8.69 -7.67
N GLY A 60 9.69 -8.88 -6.81
CA GLY A 60 11.02 -8.29 -6.93
C GLY A 60 11.76 -8.81 -8.15
N LEU A 61 11.73 -10.13 -8.39
CA LEU A 61 12.26 -10.77 -9.60
C LEU A 61 11.53 -10.26 -10.84
N ALA A 62 10.20 -10.16 -10.80
CA ALA A 62 9.42 -9.60 -11.91
C ALA A 62 9.78 -8.13 -12.18
N THR A 63 9.97 -7.32 -11.14
CA THR A 63 10.40 -5.92 -11.26
C THR A 63 11.77 -5.82 -11.92
N TRP A 64 12.71 -6.68 -11.52
CA TRP A 64 14.04 -6.72 -12.11
C TRP A 64 14.02 -7.24 -13.56
N LEU A 65 13.42 -8.40 -13.82
CA LEU A 65 13.46 -9.01 -15.14
C LEU A 65 12.57 -8.26 -16.14
N VAL A 66 11.28 -8.11 -15.84
CA VAL A 66 10.33 -7.46 -16.76
C VAL A 66 10.57 -5.96 -16.81
N GLY A 67 10.68 -5.31 -15.65
CA GLY A 67 10.84 -3.86 -15.58
C GLY A 67 12.23 -3.39 -15.99
N ARG A 68 13.27 -3.86 -15.31
CA ARG A 68 14.63 -3.32 -15.44
C ARG A 68 15.42 -3.91 -16.62
N VAL A 69 15.26 -5.20 -16.94
CA VAL A 69 16.02 -5.87 -18.01
C VAL A 69 15.29 -5.80 -19.36
N LEU A 70 14.03 -6.25 -19.41
CA LEU A 70 13.28 -6.39 -20.65
C LEU A 70 12.66 -5.07 -21.15
N ASP A 71 11.91 -4.37 -20.29
CA ASP A 71 11.31 -3.05 -20.61
C ASP A 71 12.25 -1.87 -20.31
N ARG A 72 13.49 -2.17 -19.87
CA ARG A 72 14.63 -1.23 -19.70
C ARG A 72 14.31 0.02 -18.88
N ARG A 73 13.45 -0.10 -17.87
CA ARG A 73 13.10 1.01 -16.95
C ARG A 73 14.23 1.27 -15.97
N SER A 74 14.52 2.55 -15.69
CA SER A 74 15.53 2.89 -14.68
C SER A 74 14.99 2.72 -13.27
N TRP A 75 15.88 2.57 -12.29
CA TRP A 75 15.48 2.54 -10.87
C TRP A 75 14.86 3.87 -10.42
N ASP A 76 15.21 4.99 -11.06
CA ASP A 76 14.58 6.30 -10.83
C ASP A 76 13.12 6.30 -11.31
N GLU A 77 12.84 5.76 -12.50
CA GLU A 77 11.47 5.62 -13.01
C GLU A 77 10.63 4.73 -12.09
N LEU A 78 11.23 3.66 -11.57
CA LEU A 78 10.59 2.73 -10.64
C LEU A 78 10.51 3.27 -9.19
N GLY A 79 10.98 4.50 -8.94
CA GLY A 79 10.83 5.21 -7.67
C GLY A 79 11.84 4.83 -6.58
N TRP A 80 12.89 4.07 -6.90
CA TRP A 80 13.87 3.57 -5.93
C TRP A 80 15.00 4.55 -5.57
N HIS A 81 15.16 5.63 -6.34
CA HIS A 81 16.10 6.72 -6.04
C HIS A 81 15.33 8.02 -5.72
N PRO A 82 14.66 8.11 -4.55
CA PRO A 82 13.89 9.29 -4.20
C PRO A 82 14.79 10.48 -3.86
N ARG A 83 14.31 11.70 -4.10
CA ARG A 83 15.03 12.95 -3.77
C ARG A 83 15.22 13.13 -2.26
N THR A 84 14.37 12.50 -1.46
CA THR A 84 14.49 12.52 0.01
C THR A 84 15.60 11.61 0.54
N GLY A 85 16.17 10.73 -0.30
CA GLY A 85 16.96 9.57 0.15
C GLY A 85 16.06 8.41 0.59
N VAL A 86 16.54 7.17 0.43
CA VAL A 86 15.75 5.94 0.66
C VAL A 86 15.28 5.83 2.10
N PHE A 87 16.22 5.85 3.06
CA PHE A 87 15.89 5.68 4.48
C PHE A 87 14.97 6.79 5.00
N ARG A 88 15.30 8.05 4.70
CA ARG A 88 14.49 9.20 5.13
C ARG A 88 13.12 9.19 4.48
N GLY A 89 13.02 8.85 3.18
CA GLY A 89 11.73 8.71 2.50
C GLY A 89 10.86 7.65 3.16
N TRP A 90 11.43 6.48 3.44
CA TRP A 90 10.73 5.41 4.15
C TRP A 90 10.29 5.81 5.56
N ALA A 91 11.19 6.41 6.35
CA ALA A 91 10.88 6.83 7.72
C ALA A 91 9.80 7.92 7.78
N LEU A 92 9.84 8.88 6.84
CA LEU A 92 8.76 9.86 6.69
C LEU A 92 7.45 9.19 6.32
N GLY A 93 7.47 8.22 5.40
CA GLY A 93 6.30 7.44 5.01
C GLY A 93 5.70 6.75 6.23
N PHE A 94 6.52 5.99 6.95
CA PHE A 94 6.13 5.30 8.18
C PHE A 94 5.46 6.24 9.18
N ALA A 95 6.07 7.40 9.44
CA ALA A 95 5.50 8.39 10.35
C ALA A 95 4.13 8.90 9.87
N VAL A 96 3.98 9.22 8.57
CA VAL A 96 2.71 9.66 8.00
C VAL A 96 1.63 8.57 8.11
N GLY A 97 1.96 7.34 7.74
CA GLY A 97 1.04 6.20 7.85
C GLY A 97 0.60 5.93 9.27
N ALA A 98 1.53 5.93 10.23
CA ALA A 98 1.25 5.73 11.64
C ALA A 98 0.36 6.84 12.23
N VAL A 99 0.62 8.11 11.87
CA VAL A 99 -0.22 9.25 12.29
C VAL A 99 -1.62 9.12 11.72
N MET A 100 -1.74 8.78 10.43
CA MET A 100 -3.05 8.63 9.79
C MET A 100 -3.86 7.48 10.38
N ALA A 101 -3.24 6.33 10.63
CA ALA A 101 -3.90 5.18 11.26
C ALA A 101 -4.33 5.50 12.71
N SER A 102 -3.46 6.16 13.48
CA SER A 102 -3.79 6.63 14.83
C SER A 102 -4.94 7.62 14.83
N ALA A 103 -4.98 8.53 13.85
CA ALA A 103 -6.09 9.47 13.68
C ALA A 103 -7.40 8.75 13.33
N ALA A 104 -7.38 7.75 12.42
CA ALA A 104 -8.57 6.97 12.08
C ALA A 104 -9.14 6.24 13.31
N VAL A 105 -8.28 5.57 14.09
CA VAL A 105 -8.68 4.89 15.33
C VAL A 105 -9.20 5.90 16.35
N GLY A 106 -8.50 7.02 16.56
CA GLY A 106 -8.91 8.07 17.48
C GLY A 106 -10.26 8.68 17.13
N LEU A 107 -10.52 8.93 15.85
CA LEU A 107 -11.81 9.39 15.35
C LEU A 107 -12.91 8.34 15.56
N ALA A 108 -12.62 7.05 15.32
CA ALA A 108 -13.59 5.98 15.56
C ALA A 108 -13.98 5.89 17.04
N VAL A 109 -13.00 5.97 17.95
CA VAL A 109 -13.23 5.98 19.40
C VAL A 109 -14.04 7.21 19.81
N ALA A 110 -13.70 8.39 19.29
CA ALA A 110 -14.40 9.63 19.61
C ALA A 110 -15.85 9.67 19.09
N ALA A 111 -16.11 9.07 17.91
CA ALA A 111 -17.41 9.18 17.23
C ALA A 111 -18.36 7.98 17.46
N GLY A 112 -17.90 6.82 17.93
CA GLY A 112 -18.61 5.55 17.69
C GLY A 112 -18.85 4.56 18.84
N ARG A 113 -18.53 4.84 20.11
CA ARG A 113 -18.41 3.81 21.20
C ARG A 113 -17.43 2.66 20.87
N ALA A 114 -16.60 2.82 19.83
CA ALA A 114 -15.43 1.99 19.65
C ALA A 114 -14.48 2.23 20.84
N ALA A 115 -13.72 1.21 21.22
CA ALA A 115 -12.84 1.28 22.37
C ALA A 115 -11.49 0.64 22.02
N VAL A 116 -10.42 1.26 22.53
CA VAL A 116 -9.11 0.62 22.64
C VAL A 116 -8.87 0.35 24.11
N THR A 117 -8.74 -0.92 24.49
CA THR A 117 -8.48 -1.31 25.88
C THR A 117 -7.08 -1.88 26.02
N ALA A 118 -6.31 -1.36 26.97
CA ALA A 118 -5.05 -1.98 27.37
C ALA A 118 -5.33 -3.24 28.19
N ARG A 119 -4.72 -4.36 27.80
CA ARG A 119 -4.91 -5.69 28.41
C ARG A 119 -3.68 -6.19 29.20
N GLY A 120 -2.51 -5.56 29.02
CA GLY A 120 -1.26 -5.93 29.70
C GLY A 120 -0.37 -6.87 28.88
N GLY A 121 0.34 -7.82 29.48
CA GLY A 121 1.02 -8.88 28.69
C GLY A 121 2.15 -8.43 27.76
N TRP A 122 2.82 -7.30 28.04
CA TRP A 122 3.92 -6.74 27.23
C TRP A 122 5.04 -7.74 26.84
N PRO A 123 5.48 -8.67 27.72
CA PRO A 123 6.47 -9.67 27.32
C PRO A 123 5.97 -10.64 26.24
N ALA A 124 4.68 -10.99 26.24
CA ALA A 124 4.08 -11.81 25.19
C ALA A 124 3.80 -10.98 23.92
N TRP A 125 3.52 -9.69 24.08
CA TRP A 125 3.35 -8.77 22.95
C TRP A 125 4.63 -8.68 22.13
N SER A 126 5.80 -8.48 22.75
CA SER A 126 7.06 -8.34 22.00
C SER A 126 7.40 -9.60 21.18
N ALA A 127 7.13 -10.79 21.72
CA ALA A 127 7.31 -12.06 21.03
C ALA A 127 6.38 -12.23 19.81
N ALA A 128 5.18 -11.66 19.84
CA ALA A 128 4.22 -11.72 18.72
C ALA A 128 4.34 -10.53 17.75
N ALA A 129 4.74 -9.36 18.23
CA ALA A 129 4.83 -8.14 17.44
C ALA A 129 6.00 -8.17 16.46
N LEU A 130 7.12 -8.80 16.80
CA LEU A 130 8.26 -8.93 15.89
C LEU A 130 7.92 -9.69 14.59
N PRO A 131 7.40 -10.94 14.63
CA PRO A 131 7.05 -11.67 13.41
C PRO A 131 5.93 -10.99 12.62
N LEU A 132 4.93 -10.42 13.29
CA LEU A 132 3.86 -9.67 12.62
C LEU A 132 4.37 -8.37 11.99
N GLY A 133 5.26 -7.63 12.66
CA GLY A 133 5.87 -6.42 12.13
C GLY A 133 6.73 -6.70 10.91
N ALA A 134 7.53 -7.76 10.92
CA ALA A 134 8.23 -8.25 9.74
C ALA A 134 7.25 -8.65 8.62
N GLY A 135 6.15 -9.30 9.00
CA GLY A 135 5.02 -9.61 8.14
C GLY A 135 4.46 -8.40 7.40
N PHE A 136 4.01 -7.39 8.14
CA PHE A 136 3.44 -6.17 7.56
C PHE A 136 4.45 -5.37 6.74
N LEU A 137 5.73 -5.35 7.15
CA LEU A 137 6.78 -4.70 6.39
C LEU A 137 6.91 -5.31 4.99
N LEU A 138 6.93 -6.64 4.90
CA LEU A 138 7.05 -7.38 3.65
C LEU A 138 5.74 -7.41 2.86
N ALA A 139 4.59 -7.49 3.53
CA ALA A 139 3.27 -7.44 2.90
C ALA A 139 3.06 -6.08 2.21
N ALA A 140 3.34 -4.99 2.90
CA ALA A 140 3.29 -3.65 2.32
C ALA A 140 4.22 -3.53 1.10
N LEU A 141 5.46 -4.04 1.19
CA LEU A 141 6.37 -4.04 0.05
C LEU A 141 5.83 -4.85 -1.14
N THR A 142 5.25 -6.03 -0.87
CA THR A 142 4.64 -6.89 -1.89
C THR A 142 3.55 -6.14 -2.64
N GLU A 143 2.61 -5.53 -1.92
CA GLU A 143 1.50 -4.80 -2.52
C GLU A 143 1.97 -3.55 -3.28
N GLU A 144 2.97 -2.82 -2.76
CA GLU A 144 3.57 -1.71 -3.48
C GLU A 144 4.26 -2.18 -4.78
N LEU A 145 4.94 -3.33 -4.78
CA LEU A 145 5.54 -3.89 -6.00
C LEU A 145 4.48 -4.32 -7.02
N MET A 146 3.38 -4.93 -6.54
CA MET A 146 2.28 -5.44 -7.37
C MET A 146 1.45 -4.34 -8.02
N PHE A 147 1.22 -3.22 -7.32
CA PHE A 147 0.30 -2.17 -7.78
C PHE A 147 1.00 -0.86 -8.13
N ARG A 148 2.13 -0.53 -7.49
CA ARG A 148 2.94 0.68 -7.74
C ARG A 148 4.18 0.26 -8.51
N GLY A 149 5.35 0.84 -8.25
CA GLY A 149 6.60 0.46 -8.90
C GLY A 149 6.46 0.37 -10.43
N TYR A 150 6.60 -0.84 -10.96
CA TYR A 150 6.53 -1.10 -12.39
C TYR A 150 5.12 -0.93 -12.98
N PRO A 151 4.05 -1.61 -12.51
CA PRO A 151 2.71 -1.47 -13.09
C PRO A 151 2.19 -0.04 -13.19
N LEU A 152 2.24 0.72 -12.09
CA LEU A 152 1.75 2.09 -12.07
C LEU A 152 2.58 3.00 -12.98
N ARG A 153 3.91 2.89 -12.95
CA ARG A 153 4.79 3.68 -13.83
C ARG A 153 4.53 3.35 -15.29
N ARG A 154 4.39 2.07 -15.62
CA ARG A 154 4.21 1.61 -17.00
C ARG A 154 2.89 2.11 -17.57
N LEU A 155 1.81 2.02 -16.79
CA LEU A 155 0.50 2.55 -17.17
C LEU A 155 0.53 4.08 -17.28
N ALA A 156 1.15 4.78 -16.33
CA ALA A 156 1.25 6.24 -16.34
C ALA A 156 2.02 6.77 -17.56
N ASN A 157 3.05 6.06 -18.03
CA ASN A 157 3.76 6.42 -19.25
C ASN A 157 2.88 6.31 -20.51
N ALA A 158 1.82 5.49 -20.49
CA ALA A 158 0.91 5.31 -21.62
C ALA A 158 -0.32 6.22 -21.59
N VAL A 159 -0.92 6.44 -20.42
CA VAL A 159 -2.20 7.16 -20.27
C VAL A 159 -2.14 8.41 -19.39
N GLY A 160 -0.98 8.72 -18.82
CA GLY A 160 -0.77 9.80 -17.86
C GLY A 160 -0.99 9.35 -16.40
N ALA A 161 -0.38 10.08 -15.48
CA ALA A 161 -0.38 9.72 -14.05
C ALA A 161 -1.80 9.72 -13.43
N GLY A 162 -2.67 10.66 -13.80
CA GLY A 162 -4.04 10.74 -13.26
C GLY A 162 -4.88 9.49 -13.56
N PRO A 163 -5.10 9.14 -14.85
CA PRO A 163 -5.83 7.93 -15.21
C PRO A 163 -5.18 6.65 -14.70
N ALA A 164 -3.84 6.57 -14.71
CA ALA A 164 -3.12 5.41 -14.17
C ALA A 164 -3.34 5.24 -12.65
N THR A 165 -3.33 6.33 -11.89
CA THR A 165 -3.66 6.31 -10.46
C THR A 165 -5.09 5.85 -10.22
N ALA A 166 -6.06 6.36 -10.99
CA ALA A 166 -7.47 5.95 -10.84
C ALA A 166 -7.67 4.46 -11.14
N LEU A 167 -7.09 3.96 -12.23
CA LEU A 167 -7.20 2.55 -12.63
C LEU A 167 -6.46 1.62 -11.66
N GLY A 168 -5.26 2.01 -11.21
CA GLY A 168 -4.49 1.26 -10.21
C GLY A 168 -5.20 1.20 -8.86
N ALA A 169 -5.77 2.33 -8.42
CA ALA A 169 -6.56 2.41 -7.18
C ALA A 169 -7.82 1.54 -7.24
N LEU A 170 -8.52 1.54 -8.37
CA LEU A 170 -9.66 0.65 -8.58
C LEU A 170 -9.22 -0.82 -8.51
N GLY A 171 -8.16 -1.19 -9.22
CA GLY A 171 -7.60 -2.55 -9.16
C GLY A 171 -7.20 -2.97 -7.74
N PHE A 172 -6.61 -2.06 -6.98
CA PHE A 172 -6.24 -2.27 -5.58
C PHE A 172 -7.45 -2.54 -4.68
N GLY A 173 -8.50 -1.70 -4.78
CA GLY A 173 -9.75 -1.93 -4.07
C GLY A 173 -10.43 -3.25 -4.45
N LEU A 174 -10.50 -3.56 -5.75
CA LEU A 174 -11.12 -4.79 -6.25
C LEU A 174 -10.38 -6.06 -5.78
N ALA A 175 -9.05 -6.00 -5.65
CA ALA A 175 -8.27 -7.12 -5.10
C ALA A 175 -8.64 -7.45 -3.64
N HIS A 176 -9.26 -6.51 -2.91
CA HIS A 176 -9.68 -6.68 -1.52
C HIS A 176 -11.15 -7.09 -1.36
N LEU A 177 -11.91 -7.26 -2.46
CA LEU A 177 -13.31 -7.71 -2.38
C LEU A 177 -13.48 -9.11 -1.78
N GLY A 178 -12.45 -9.95 -1.87
CA GLY A 178 -12.44 -11.29 -1.28
C GLY A 178 -12.12 -11.32 0.21
N ASN A 179 -11.78 -10.17 0.82
CA ASN A 179 -11.38 -10.14 2.21
C ASN A 179 -12.57 -10.34 3.16
N PRO A 180 -12.34 -10.91 4.37
CA PRO A 180 -13.40 -11.10 5.35
C PRO A 180 -14.10 -9.78 5.71
N GLY A 181 -15.43 -9.78 5.65
CA GLY A 181 -16.23 -8.60 6.00
C GLY A 181 -16.10 -7.43 5.01
N ALA A 182 -15.55 -7.64 3.81
CA ALA A 182 -15.51 -6.62 2.77
C ALA A 182 -16.92 -6.17 2.38
N THR A 183 -17.07 -4.85 2.18
CA THR A 183 -18.30 -4.22 1.71
C THR A 183 -17.95 -3.27 0.57
N ALA A 184 -18.94 -2.82 -0.21
CA ALA A 184 -18.71 -1.79 -1.22
C ALA A 184 -18.05 -0.52 -0.63
N PHE A 185 -18.38 -0.19 0.63
CA PHE A 185 -17.83 0.97 1.31
C PHE A 185 -16.37 0.75 1.75
N SER A 186 -16.03 -0.41 2.31
CA SER A 186 -14.63 -0.73 2.64
C SER A 186 -13.77 -0.83 1.38
N THR A 187 -14.29 -1.43 0.30
CA THR A 187 -13.61 -1.47 -1.01
C THR A 187 -13.34 -0.08 -1.56
N LEU A 188 -14.29 0.86 -1.44
CA LEU A 188 -14.07 2.26 -1.82
C LEU A 188 -12.96 2.91 -1.00
N ASN A 189 -12.93 2.68 0.32
CA ASN A 189 -11.87 3.19 1.18
C ASN A 189 -10.49 2.61 0.84
N VAL A 190 -10.41 1.31 0.55
CA VAL A 190 -9.18 0.68 0.07
C VAL A 190 -8.75 1.29 -1.27
N ALA A 191 -9.68 1.59 -2.18
CA ALA A 191 -9.36 2.31 -3.40
C ALA A 191 -8.86 3.75 -3.12
N LEU A 192 -9.37 4.45 -2.10
CA LEU A 192 -8.84 5.74 -1.67
C LEU A 192 -7.42 5.63 -1.11
N ALA A 193 -7.11 4.60 -0.33
CA ALA A 193 -5.73 4.26 0.06
C ALA A 193 -4.87 3.96 -1.18
N GLY A 194 -5.47 3.29 -2.17
CA GLY A 194 -5.05 3.17 -3.56
C GLY A 194 -4.43 4.46 -4.11
N VAL A 195 -5.24 5.52 -4.13
CA VAL A 195 -4.89 6.85 -4.62
C VAL A 195 -3.79 7.49 -3.75
N TRP A 196 -3.93 7.45 -2.43
CA TRP A 196 -2.98 8.05 -1.49
C TRP A 196 -1.56 7.50 -1.69
N LEU A 197 -1.40 6.18 -1.78
CA LEU A 197 -0.11 5.52 -1.98
C LEU A 197 0.44 5.74 -3.39
N ALA A 198 -0.41 5.82 -4.41
CA ALA A 198 0.02 6.22 -5.76
C ALA A 198 0.55 7.68 -5.78
N CYS A 199 -0.08 8.59 -5.03
CA CYS A 199 0.45 9.93 -4.83
C CYS A 199 1.80 9.93 -4.10
N ALA A 200 2.00 9.03 -3.13
CA ALA A 200 3.29 8.87 -2.44
C ALA A 200 4.38 8.40 -3.41
N PHE A 201 4.07 7.41 -4.26
CA PHE A 201 4.97 6.92 -5.30
C PHE A 201 5.40 8.02 -6.29
N PHE A 202 4.48 8.87 -6.74
CA PHE A 202 4.80 9.99 -7.66
C PHE A 202 5.37 11.23 -6.97
N SER A 203 5.48 11.21 -5.64
CA SER A 203 6.07 12.29 -4.87
C SER A 203 7.62 12.26 -4.93
N PRO A 204 8.31 13.29 -4.42
CA PRO A 204 9.76 13.26 -4.25
C PRO A 204 10.29 12.11 -3.37
N GLY A 205 9.43 11.52 -2.54
CA GLY A 205 9.75 10.38 -1.67
C GLY A 205 9.72 9.02 -2.36
N GLY A 206 9.15 8.93 -3.57
CA GLY A 206 9.18 7.73 -4.41
C GLY A 206 8.59 6.48 -3.75
N MET A 207 9.12 5.33 -4.18
CA MET A 207 8.73 4.01 -3.68
C MET A 207 8.98 3.85 -2.16
N PRO A 208 10.11 4.32 -1.58
CA PRO A 208 10.33 4.22 -0.14
C PRO A 208 9.26 4.94 0.69
N LEU A 209 8.80 6.13 0.27
CA LEU A 209 7.71 6.84 0.96
C LEU A 209 6.40 6.04 0.93
N GLY A 210 6.01 5.51 -0.24
CA GLY A 210 4.80 4.69 -0.38
C GLY A 210 4.87 3.43 0.49
N TRP A 211 5.98 2.70 0.42
CA TRP A 211 6.20 1.50 1.23
C TRP A 211 6.17 1.80 2.74
N GLY A 212 6.89 2.84 3.17
CA GLY A 212 6.87 3.26 4.56
C GLY A 212 5.47 3.65 5.03
N ALA A 213 4.73 4.42 4.22
CA ALA A 213 3.38 4.88 4.54
C ALA A 213 2.39 3.72 4.68
N HIS A 214 2.44 2.77 3.74
CA HIS A 214 1.63 1.57 3.80
C HIS A 214 1.98 0.72 5.03
N PHE A 215 3.27 0.46 5.26
CA PHE A 215 3.71 -0.28 6.45
C PHE A 215 3.30 0.42 7.75
N GLY A 216 3.49 1.73 7.85
CA GLY A 216 3.11 2.51 9.03
C GLY A 216 1.62 2.45 9.32
N TRP A 217 0.78 2.51 8.29
CA TRP A 217 -0.66 2.34 8.43
C TRP A 217 -1.02 0.95 9.00
N ASN A 218 -0.57 -0.11 8.33
CA ASN A 218 -0.90 -1.49 8.71
C ASN A 218 -0.33 -1.85 10.10
N ALA A 219 0.93 -1.52 10.35
CA ALA A 219 1.62 -1.82 11.60
C ALA A 219 0.99 -1.05 12.77
N THR A 220 0.56 0.20 12.58
CA THR A 220 -0.12 0.94 13.64
C THR A 220 -1.49 0.35 13.95
N LEU A 221 -2.29 0.00 12.94
CA LEU A 221 -3.59 -0.67 13.17
C LEU A 221 -3.43 -2.00 13.91
N ALA A 222 -2.59 -2.89 13.39
CA ALA A 222 -2.42 -4.22 13.96
C ALA A 222 -1.60 -4.20 15.26
N LEU A 223 -0.37 -3.67 15.25
CA LEU A 223 0.54 -3.77 16.41
C LEU A 223 0.19 -2.77 17.50
N GLY A 224 -0.23 -1.56 17.11
CA GLY A 224 -0.53 -0.47 18.05
C GLY A 224 -1.91 -0.59 18.69
N PHE A 225 -2.91 -1.05 17.94
CA PHE A 225 -4.29 -1.07 18.41
C PHE A 225 -4.94 -2.46 18.40
N ALA A 226 -4.30 -3.49 17.84
CA ALA A 226 -4.92 -4.80 17.58
C ALA A 226 -6.23 -4.68 16.78
N ALA A 227 -6.33 -3.67 15.92
CA ALA A 227 -7.44 -3.49 15.00
C ALA A 227 -7.28 -4.44 13.80
N PRO A 228 -8.39 -4.95 13.22
CA PRO A 228 -8.32 -5.66 11.96
C PRO A 228 -7.67 -4.81 10.87
N VAL A 229 -6.84 -5.45 10.04
CA VAL A 229 -6.26 -4.85 8.83
C VAL A 229 -6.91 -5.54 7.65
N SER A 230 -7.75 -4.77 6.95
CA SER A 230 -8.50 -5.16 5.77
C SER A 230 -9.32 -6.43 5.98
N GLY A 231 -9.98 -6.53 7.14
CA GLY A 231 -10.80 -7.67 7.54
C GLY A 231 -10.06 -8.82 8.23
N TYR A 232 -8.73 -8.83 8.24
CA TYR A 232 -7.96 -9.85 8.95
C TYR A 232 -7.63 -9.39 10.37
N ALA A 233 -7.94 -10.24 11.35
CA ALA A 233 -7.65 -9.99 12.76
C ALA A 233 -6.24 -10.49 13.12
N PHE A 234 -5.50 -9.65 13.85
CA PHE A 234 -4.17 -9.96 14.35
C PHE A 234 -4.14 -9.76 15.87
N PRO A 235 -4.76 -10.69 16.64
CA PRO A 235 -4.91 -10.52 18.08
C PRO A 235 -3.54 -10.45 18.76
N LEU A 236 -3.35 -9.41 19.57
CA LEU A 236 -2.14 -9.16 20.34
C LEU A 236 -2.50 -8.97 21.83
N PRO A 237 -1.65 -9.41 22.76
CA PRO A 237 -2.01 -9.48 24.17
C PRO A 237 -2.08 -8.11 24.88
N ALA A 238 -1.48 -7.06 24.33
CA ALA A 238 -1.39 -5.76 25.00
C ALA A 238 -2.55 -4.81 24.75
N PHE A 239 -3.18 -4.91 23.59
CA PHE A 239 -4.24 -4.01 23.18
C PHE A 239 -5.38 -4.82 22.56
N GLU A 240 -6.57 -4.28 22.67
CA GLU A 240 -7.74 -4.78 21.97
C GLU A 240 -8.53 -3.59 21.43
N TYR A 241 -8.70 -3.57 20.11
CA TYR A 241 -9.64 -2.71 19.44
C TYR A 241 -10.99 -3.40 19.38
N ARG A 242 -12.00 -2.78 19.99
CA ARG A 242 -13.39 -3.25 19.94
C ARG A 242 -14.22 -2.24 19.14
N PRO A 243 -14.74 -2.61 17.95
CA PRO A 243 -15.64 -1.74 17.22
C PRO A 243 -16.91 -1.45 18.03
N GLY A 244 -17.50 -0.30 17.76
CA GLY A 244 -18.75 0.15 18.36
C GLY A 244 -19.97 -0.44 17.65
N SER A 245 -21.13 0.22 17.83
CA SER A 245 -22.39 -0.20 17.19
C SER A 245 -22.56 0.33 15.76
N HIS A 246 -21.68 1.24 15.32
CA HIS A 246 -21.81 1.94 14.05
C HIS A 246 -20.68 1.55 13.10
N GLY A 247 -20.84 0.39 12.45
CA GLY A 247 -19.85 -0.15 11.51
C GLY A 247 -19.51 0.78 10.33
N TRP A 248 -20.38 1.71 9.96
CA TRP A 248 -20.05 2.70 8.93
C TRP A 248 -19.09 3.79 9.42
N ILE A 249 -18.91 3.95 10.74
CA ILE A 249 -17.93 4.87 11.34
C ILE A 249 -16.61 4.15 11.61
N ASP A 250 -16.66 3.02 12.31
CA ASP A 250 -15.50 2.30 12.83
C ASP A 250 -15.06 1.11 11.96
N GLY A 251 -15.85 0.79 10.94
CA GLY A 251 -15.62 -0.29 9.99
C GLY A 251 -15.92 -1.70 10.50
N GLY A 252 -16.43 -1.85 11.72
CA GLY A 252 -16.89 -3.13 12.26
C GLY A 252 -15.83 -4.23 12.17
N ALA A 253 -16.23 -5.39 11.63
CA ALA A 253 -15.34 -6.53 11.45
C ALA A 253 -14.19 -6.28 10.45
N PHE A 254 -14.35 -5.32 9.52
CA PHE A 254 -13.29 -4.96 8.58
C PHE A 254 -12.16 -4.16 9.24
N GLY A 255 -12.42 -3.59 10.43
CA GLY A 255 -11.54 -2.63 11.11
C GLY A 255 -11.73 -1.21 10.55
N PRO A 256 -11.00 -0.21 11.08
CA PRO A 256 -11.17 1.22 10.74
C PRO A 256 -11.22 1.53 9.24
N GLU A 257 -10.56 0.72 8.40
CA GLU A 257 -10.59 0.78 6.94
C GLU A 257 -12.00 0.66 6.33
N GLY A 258 -12.93 0.00 7.02
CA GLY A 258 -14.31 -0.14 6.58
C GLY A 258 -15.20 1.07 6.91
N GLY A 259 -14.69 2.06 7.64
CA GLY A 259 -15.46 3.17 8.17
C GLY A 259 -15.17 4.52 7.52
N ILE A 260 -16.07 5.49 7.72
CA ILE A 260 -15.92 6.87 7.21
C ILE A 260 -14.66 7.54 7.76
N VAL A 261 -14.17 7.11 8.92
CA VAL A 261 -12.93 7.63 9.52
C VAL A 261 -11.75 7.44 8.57
N SER A 262 -11.68 6.31 7.87
CA SER A 262 -10.68 6.03 6.85
C SER A 262 -10.86 6.92 5.63
N THR A 263 -12.10 7.14 5.17
CA THR A 263 -12.38 8.10 4.09
C THR A 263 -11.81 9.49 4.42
N LEU A 264 -12.09 9.99 5.62
CA LEU A 264 -11.68 11.33 6.06
C LEU A 264 -10.15 11.46 6.10
N VAL A 265 -9.45 10.51 6.75
CA VAL A 265 -7.99 10.57 6.83
C VAL A 265 -7.32 10.34 5.48
N MET A 266 -7.86 9.49 4.61
CA MET A 266 -7.30 9.27 3.26
C MET A 266 -7.43 10.53 2.39
N LEU A 267 -8.56 11.23 2.44
CA LEU A 267 -8.73 12.50 1.73
C LEU A 267 -7.80 13.60 2.27
N ALA A 268 -7.71 13.72 3.60
CA ALA A 268 -6.83 14.70 4.24
C ALA A 268 -5.34 14.40 3.96
N GLY A 269 -4.93 13.15 4.13
CA GLY A 269 -3.56 12.69 3.89
C GLY A 269 -3.15 12.81 2.43
N THR A 270 -4.03 12.47 1.48
CA THR A 270 -3.78 12.68 0.05
C THR A 270 -3.62 14.16 -0.28
N THR A 271 -4.51 15.01 0.23
CA THR A 271 -4.42 16.46 0.03
C THR A 271 -3.10 17.04 0.56
N ALA A 272 -2.75 16.68 1.80
CA ALA A 272 -1.51 17.12 2.43
C ALA A 272 -0.26 16.65 1.67
N LEU A 273 -0.25 15.39 1.24
CA LEU A 273 0.83 14.80 0.47
C LEU A 273 0.99 15.46 -0.91
N VAL A 274 -0.12 15.74 -1.60
CA VAL A 274 -0.09 16.47 -2.88
C VAL A 274 0.40 17.89 -2.69
N ALA A 275 -0.03 18.58 -1.63
CA ALA A 275 0.45 19.93 -1.31
C ALA A 275 1.97 19.95 -1.06
N TRP A 276 2.47 19.03 -0.22
CA TRP A 276 3.92 18.86 0.02
C TRP A 276 4.69 18.52 -1.27
N SER A 277 4.13 17.64 -2.10
CA SER A 277 4.74 17.25 -3.37
C SER A 277 4.82 18.39 -4.39
N ARG A 278 3.98 19.43 -4.26
CA ARG A 278 4.01 20.63 -5.10
C ARG A 278 5.09 21.61 -4.64
N THR A 279 5.22 21.83 -3.32
CA THR A 279 6.24 22.74 -2.77
C THR A 279 7.66 22.19 -2.90
N ALA A 280 7.82 20.87 -2.87
CA ALA A 280 9.11 20.21 -3.05
C ALA A 280 9.58 20.10 -4.52
N ARG A 281 8.76 20.51 -5.50
CA ARG A 281 9.23 20.75 -6.87
C ARG A 281 9.87 22.13 -6.89
N THR A 282 11.20 22.19 -6.94
CA THR A 282 11.91 23.44 -7.23
C THR A 282 11.32 24.08 -8.50
N PRO A 283 10.98 25.38 -8.51
CA PRO A 283 10.73 26.09 -9.75
C PRO A 283 11.96 25.90 -10.64
N GLU A 284 11.74 25.48 -11.88
CA GLU A 284 12.78 25.62 -12.89
C GLU A 284 13.13 27.12 -12.95
N PRO A 285 14.42 27.52 -12.87
CA PRO A 285 14.77 28.91 -13.11
C PRO A 285 14.19 29.29 -14.47
N ALA A 286 13.41 30.37 -14.53
CA ALA A 286 12.93 30.92 -15.79
C ALA A 286 14.15 31.18 -16.68
N ALA A 287 14.24 30.44 -17.80
CA ALA A 287 15.20 30.68 -18.85
C ALA A 287 14.80 31.91 -19.68
#